data_AF-A0A1F4MR16-F1
#
_entry.id   AF-A0A1F4MR16-F1
#
_cell.length_a   1.000
_cell.length_b   1.000
_cell.length_c   1.000
_cell.angle_alpha   90.00
_cell.angle_beta   90.00
_cell.angle_gamma   90.00
#
_symmetry.space_group_name_H-M   'P 1'
#
loop_
_entity.id
_entity.type
_entity.pdbx_description
1 polymer ?
#
loop_
_entity_poly.entity_id
_entity_poly.type
_entity_poly.pdbx_seq_one_letter_code
_entity_poly.pdbx_strand_id
1 'polypeptide(L)'
;MNHHFGNISSDSDQWVAPARLYVGHWRHPMHAHGEPVLCQVVIDAAEPRLVAAQVAEHGVAREADRRMLHTLDKVLRAQDVYDQPSAWGFTPCTVLPAWVRPTFSESQIEELERIQGYLIEAPEHKVDTVLEVRDAFLQNIGVTDRHMCRAVREGGRYLPKNGRSTVN
;
A
#
# COMPACT_ATOMS: atom_id res chain seq x y z
N MET A 1 8.97 31.62 21.38
CA MET A 1 9.20 30.33 22.06
C MET A 1 7.84 29.70 22.32
N ASN A 2 7.75 28.37 22.15
CA ASN A 2 6.57 27.49 22.20
C ASN A 2 5.86 27.25 20.86
N HIS A 3 6.55 26.58 19.92
CA HIS A 3 5.86 25.81 18.89
C HIS A 3 5.38 24.47 19.49
N HIS A 4 4.11 24.16 19.25
CA HIS A 4 3.35 23.03 19.77
C HIS A 4 3.91 21.66 19.32
N PHE A 5 4.98 21.19 19.96
CA PHE A 5 5.35 19.76 19.91
C PHE A 5 4.55 18.91 20.91
N GLY A 6 3.68 19.54 21.71
CA GLY A 6 2.76 18.86 22.63
C GLY A 6 1.72 17.98 21.94
N ASN A 7 1.56 18.10 20.61
CA ASN A 7 0.56 17.35 19.85
C ASN A 7 1.13 16.05 19.24
N ILE A 8 2.41 15.71 19.46
CA ILE A 8 2.97 14.43 19.00
C ILE A 8 2.57 13.27 19.93
N SER A 9 1.91 13.55 21.06
CA SER A 9 1.44 12.52 21.97
C SER A 9 0.06 12.84 22.53
N SER A 10 -0.90 11.94 22.27
CA SER A 10 -2.19 11.81 22.97
C SER A 10 -3.43 12.52 22.39
N ASP A 11 -3.51 12.81 21.09
CA ASP A 11 -4.85 12.86 20.46
C ASP A 11 -5.14 11.51 19.82
N SER A 12 -6.15 10.87 20.41
CA SER A 12 -6.66 9.54 20.14
C SER A 12 -7.42 9.45 18.81
N ASP A 13 -7.11 10.34 17.87
CA ASP A 13 -7.71 10.42 16.55
C ASP A 13 -6.60 10.13 15.54
N GLN A 14 -6.23 8.85 15.38
CA GLN A 14 -5.59 8.44 14.14
C GLN A 14 -6.60 8.76 13.02
N TRP A 15 -6.27 9.73 12.15
CA TRP A 15 -7.16 10.16 11.06
C TRP A 15 -7.47 9.03 10.09
N VAL A 16 -6.58 8.04 10.05
CA VAL A 16 -6.67 6.83 9.23
C VAL A 16 -6.85 5.64 10.15
N ALA A 17 -7.96 4.91 9.97
CA ALA A 17 -8.16 3.66 10.68
C ALA A 17 -7.09 2.62 10.27
N PRO A 18 -6.66 1.74 11.18
CA PRO A 18 -5.82 0.60 10.81
C PRO A 18 -6.45 -0.21 9.67
N ALA A 19 -5.63 -0.66 8.72
CA ALA A 19 -6.14 -1.39 7.57
C ALA A 19 -6.77 -2.72 8.00
N ARG A 20 -7.87 -3.08 7.35
CA ARG A 20 -8.50 -4.40 7.49
C ARG A 20 -8.19 -5.19 6.23
N LEU A 21 -6.97 -5.70 6.15
CA LEU A 21 -6.48 -6.36 4.95
C LEU A 21 -7.03 -7.78 4.82
N TYR A 22 -7.36 -8.15 3.60
CA TYR A 22 -7.78 -9.49 3.24
C TYR A 22 -7.07 -9.94 1.97
N VAL A 23 -6.68 -11.22 1.93
CA VAL A 23 -6.14 -11.88 0.74
C VAL A 23 -7.05 -13.00 0.30
N GLY A 24 -7.31 -13.06 -1.00
CA GLY A 24 -8.18 -14.06 -1.60
C GLY A 24 -7.82 -14.32 -3.05
N HIS A 25 -8.62 -15.17 -3.70
CA HIS A 25 -8.51 -15.42 -5.12
C HIS A 25 -9.77 -14.95 -5.84
N TRP A 26 -9.60 -14.43 -7.04
CA TRP A 26 -10.69 -13.96 -7.88
C TRP A 26 -10.50 -14.42 -9.32
N ARG A 27 -11.58 -14.79 -10.01
CA ARG A 27 -11.51 -15.10 -11.45
C ARG A 27 -11.97 -13.89 -12.24
N HIS A 28 -11.10 -13.37 -13.10
CA HIS A 28 -11.40 -12.19 -13.91
C HIS A 28 -10.90 -12.36 -15.34
N PRO A 29 -11.71 -12.04 -16.37
CA PRO A 29 -11.24 -12.02 -17.74
C PRO A 29 -10.32 -10.81 -17.96
N MET A 30 -9.14 -11.04 -18.57
CA MET A 30 -8.16 -9.97 -18.85
C MET A 30 -8.62 -8.97 -19.93
N HIS A 31 -9.51 -9.43 -20.80
CA HIS A 31 -10.12 -8.66 -21.88
C HIS A 31 -11.55 -9.15 -22.09
N ALA A 32 -12.39 -8.36 -22.76
CA ALA A 32 -13.84 -8.59 -22.86
C ALA A 32 -14.27 -9.98 -23.41
N HIS A 33 -13.35 -10.70 -24.07
CA HIS A 33 -13.59 -12.02 -24.67
C HIS A 33 -12.56 -13.07 -24.23
N GLY A 34 -11.81 -12.82 -23.16
CA GLY A 34 -10.77 -13.72 -22.67
C GLY A 34 -11.31 -14.71 -21.65
N GLU A 35 -10.67 -15.88 -21.57
CA GLU A 35 -10.92 -16.82 -20.49
C GLU A 35 -10.56 -16.17 -19.14
N PRO A 36 -11.38 -16.36 -18.09
CA PRO A 36 -11.07 -15.83 -16.77
C PRO A 36 -9.80 -16.43 -16.20
N VAL A 37 -8.85 -15.57 -15.86
CA VAL A 37 -7.61 -15.97 -15.18
C VAL A 37 -7.77 -15.88 -13.67
N LEU A 38 -7.07 -16.75 -12.95
CA LEU A 38 -7.05 -16.71 -11.49
C LEU A 38 -6.09 -15.61 -11.04
N CYS A 39 -6.64 -14.64 -10.32
CA CYS A 39 -5.92 -13.54 -9.71
C CYS A 39 -5.82 -13.79 -8.22
N GLN A 40 -4.64 -13.57 -7.64
CA GLN A 40 -4.53 -13.34 -6.20
C GLN A 40 -4.79 -11.86 -5.92
N VAL A 41 -5.66 -11.57 -4.97
CA VAL A 41 -6.21 -10.23 -4.73
C VAL A 41 -5.98 -9.86 -3.28
N VAL A 42 -5.56 -8.62 -3.03
CA VAL A 42 -5.45 -8.03 -1.70
C VAL A 42 -6.35 -6.80 -1.65
N ILE A 43 -7.27 -6.78 -0.69
CA ILE A 43 -8.18 -5.67 -0.45
C ILE A 43 -7.98 -5.09 0.95
N ASP A 44 -8.38 -3.84 1.12
CA ASP A 44 -8.59 -3.23 2.42
C ASP A 44 -10.10 -3.00 2.60
N ALA A 45 -10.65 -3.50 3.70
CA ALA A 45 -12.05 -3.36 4.06
C ALA A 45 -12.30 -2.20 5.05
N ALA A 46 -11.25 -1.61 5.65
CA ALA A 46 -11.36 -0.42 6.48
C ALA A 46 -11.57 0.81 5.60
N GLU A 47 -10.81 0.88 4.52
CA GLU A 47 -11.03 1.79 3.41
C GLU A 47 -11.34 0.95 2.16
N PRO A 48 -12.63 0.74 1.81
CA PRO A 48 -13.06 -0.20 0.77
C PRO A 48 -12.32 0.03 -0.56
N ARG A 49 -11.21 -0.69 -0.79
CA ARG A 49 -10.35 -0.54 -1.96
C ARG A 49 -9.59 -1.80 -2.29
N LEU A 50 -9.35 -1.99 -3.58
CA LEU A 50 -8.36 -2.94 -4.07
C LEU A 50 -6.94 -2.41 -3.84
N VAL A 51 -6.15 -3.11 -3.02
CA VAL A 51 -4.76 -2.72 -2.70
C VAL A 51 -3.80 -3.18 -3.80
N ALA A 52 -3.92 -4.46 -4.19
CA ALA A 52 -3.09 -5.05 -5.23
C ALA A 52 -3.74 -6.32 -5.79
N ALA A 53 -3.32 -6.69 -7.00
CA ALA A 53 -3.65 -7.98 -7.57
C ALA A 53 -2.44 -8.55 -8.31
N GLN A 54 -2.29 -9.86 -8.29
CA GLN A 54 -1.27 -10.59 -9.01
C GLN A 54 -1.94 -11.66 -9.87
N VAL A 55 -1.45 -11.82 -11.09
CA VAL A 55 -1.98 -12.77 -12.06
C VAL A 55 -0.87 -13.73 -12.42
N ALA A 56 -1.18 -15.02 -12.42
CA ALA A 56 -0.31 -16.03 -12.99
C ALA A 56 -0.66 -16.25 -14.47
N GLU A 57 0.17 -15.73 -15.37
CA GLU A 57 0.09 -16.02 -16.80
C GLU A 57 1.30 -16.86 -17.21
N HIS A 58 1.06 -17.98 -17.90
CA HIS A 58 2.13 -18.85 -18.41
C HIS A 58 3.16 -19.29 -17.34
N GLY A 59 2.70 -19.49 -16.10
CA GLY A 59 3.57 -19.87 -14.97
C GLY A 59 4.39 -18.72 -14.38
N VAL A 60 4.22 -17.49 -14.88
CA VAL A 60 4.88 -16.30 -14.35
C VAL A 60 3.85 -15.42 -13.65
N ALA A 61 4.09 -15.17 -12.36
CA ALA A 61 3.26 -14.26 -11.58
C ALA A 61 3.65 -12.81 -11.87
N ARG A 62 2.70 -11.98 -12.29
CA ARG A 62 2.89 -10.56 -12.60
C ARG A 62 1.85 -9.73 -11.85
N GLU A 63 2.28 -8.60 -11.32
CA GLU A 63 1.36 -7.64 -10.70
C GLU A 63 0.42 -7.07 -11.77
N ALA A 64 -0.86 -6.97 -11.45
CA ALA A 64 -1.89 -6.43 -12.32
C ALA A 64 -1.61 -4.95 -12.63
N ASP A 65 -1.83 -4.55 -13.88
CA ASP A 65 -1.71 -3.15 -14.25
C ASP A 65 -2.88 -2.30 -13.71
N ARG A 66 -2.73 -0.97 -13.81
CA ARG A 66 -3.73 -0.02 -13.30
C ARG A 66 -5.11 -0.20 -13.94
N ARG A 67 -5.20 -0.61 -15.20
CA ARG A 67 -6.48 -0.78 -15.91
C ARG A 67 -7.20 -2.02 -15.39
N MET A 68 -6.47 -3.11 -15.19
CA MET A 68 -6.99 -4.33 -14.59
C MET A 68 -7.44 -4.08 -13.15
N LEU A 69 -6.62 -3.42 -12.33
CA LEU A 69 -6.98 -3.07 -10.95
C LEU A 69 -8.28 -2.25 -10.91
N HIS A 70 -8.43 -1.24 -11.78
CA HIS A 70 -9.67 -0.45 -11.86
C HIS A 70 -10.90 -1.29 -12.22
N THR A 71 -10.72 -2.28 -13.10
CA THR A 71 -11.83 -3.14 -13.54
C THR A 71 -12.20 -4.14 -12.45
N LEU A 72 -11.20 -4.75 -11.80
CA LEU A 72 -11.38 -5.63 -10.65
C LEU A 72 -12.07 -4.90 -9.50
N ASP A 73 -11.61 -3.70 -9.14
CA ASP A 73 -12.20 -2.92 -8.05
C ASP A 73 -13.69 -2.66 -8.28
N LYS A 74 -14.09 -2.30 -9.51
CA LYS A 74 -15.51 -2.14 -9.87
C LYS A 74 -16.32 -3.43 -9.70
N VAL A 75 -15.76 -4.57 -10.10
CA VAL A 75 -16.43 -5.88 -9.98
C VAL A 75 -16.60 -6.28 -8.52
N LEU A 76 -15.56 -6.08 -7.70
CA LEU A 76 -15.58 -6.38 -6.27
C LEU A 76 -16.60 -5.49 -5.54
N ARG A 77 -16.67 -4.20 -5.89
CA ARG A 77 -17.68 -3.27 -5.36
C ARG A 77 -19.10 -3.67 -5.74
N ALA A 78 -19.33 -4.02 -6.99
CA ALA A 78 -20.66 -4.38 -7.48
C ALA A 78 -21.20 -5.68 -6.85
N GLN A 79 -20.35 -6.46 -6.18
CA GLN A 79 -20.71 -7.69 -5.48
C GLN A 79 -20.58 -7.56 -3.96
N ASP A 80 -20.45 -6.34 -3.44
CA ASP A 80 -20.37 -6.03 -2.01
C ASP A 80 -19.27 -6.83 -1.28
N VAL A 81 -18.17 -7.14 -1.97
CA VAL A 81 -17.08 -7.99 -1.43
C VAL A 81 -16.41 -7.32 -0.23
N TYR A 82 -16.30 -5.99 -0.24
CA TYR A 82 -15.64 -5.21 0.82
C TYR A 82 -16.40 -5.26 2.16
N ASP A 83 -17.73 -5.44 2.13
CA ASP A 83 -18.55 -5.47 3.33
C ASP A 83 -18.39 -6.80 4.08
N GLN A 84 -18.29 -7.92 3.33
CA GLN A 84 -18.14 -9.26 3.89
C GLN A 84 -17.10 -10.11 3.13
N PRO A 85 -15.80 -9.78 3.18
CA PRO A 85 -14.78 -10.50 2.40
C PRO A 85 -14.73 -12.00 2.67
N SER A 86 -14.98 -12.40 3.92
CA SER A 86 -14.95 -13.81 4.34
C SER A 86 -16.04 -14.65 3.67
N ALA A 87 -17.20 -14.06 3.34
CA ALA A 87 -18.28 -14.75 2.62
C ALA A 87 -17.87 -15.10 1.18
N TRP A 88 -16.90 -14.35 0.64
CA TRP A 88 -16.30 -14.56 -0.67
C TRP A 88 -15.01 -15.41 -0.63
N GLY A 89 -14.70 -16.01 0.52
CA GLY A 89 -13.52 -16.86 0.69
C GLY A 89 -12.20 -16.11 0.83
N PHE A 90 -12.24 -14.79 1.08
CA PHE A 90 -11.04 -14.05 1.45
C PHE A 90 -10.67 -14.33 2.91
N THR A 91 -9.37 -14.30 3.18
CA THR A 91 -8.80 -14.54 4.51
C THR A 91 -8.16 -13.26 5.04
N PRO A 92 -8.38 -12.91 6.33
CA PRO A 92 -7.78 -11.73 6.91
C PRO A 92 -6.25 -11.89 6.96
N CYS A 93 -5.53 -10.80 6.71
CA CYS A 93 -4.10 -10.73 6.93
C CYS A 93 -3.74 -9.44 7.68
N THR A 94 -2.70 -9.51 8.51
CA THR A 94 -2.19 -8.34 9.25
C THR A 94 -1.07 -7.63 8.52
N VAL A 95 -0.48 -8.30 7.53
CA VAL A 95 0.69 -7.84 6.77
C VAL A 95 0.43 -8.08 5.30
N LEU A 96 0.80 -7.12 4.46
CA LEU A 96 0.71 -7.27 3.02
C LEU A 96 1.58 -8.46 2.55
N PRO A 97 1.10 -9.27 1.60
CA PRO A 97 1.94 -10.30 1.00
C PRO A 97 3.21 -9.71 0.39
N ALA A 98 4.34 -10.41 0.52
CA ALA A 98 5.66 -9.90 0.11
C ALA A 98 5.79 -9.50 -1.38
N TRP A 99 4.90 -10.00 -2.23
CA TRP A 99 4.85 -9.65 -3.65
C TRP A 99 4.09 -8.35 -3.93
N VAL A 100 3.34 -7.83 -2.97
CA VAL A 100 2.59 -6.57 -3.12
C VAL A 100 3.56 -5.40 -3.14
N ARG A 101 3.37 -4.50 -4.10
CA ARG A 101 3.91 -3.16 -4.00
C ARG A 101 2.93 -2.30 -3.19
N PRO A 102 3.36 -1.66 -2.08
CA PRO A 102 2.47 -0.81 -1.30
C PRO A 102 1.84 0.28 -2.17
N THR A 103 0.52 0.37 -2.10
CA THR A 103 -0.28 1.48 -2.62
C THR A 103 -0.99 2.12 -1.44
N PHE A 104 -1.14 3.43 -1.49
CA PHE A 104 -1.77 4.21 -0.43
C PHE A 104 -3.05 4.85 -0.96
N SER A 105 -4.07 4.92 -0.12
CA SER A 105 -5.24 5.77 -0.37
C SER A 105 -4.89 7.25 -0.19
N GLU A 106 -5.81 8.14 -0.57
CA GLU A 106 -5.62 9.59 -0.41
C GLU A 106 -5.45 9.97 1.07
N SER A 107 -6.28 9.43 1.97
CA SER A 107 -6.16 9.61 3.42
C SER A 107 -4.82 9.11 3.98
N GLN A 108 -4.35 7.95 3.51
CA GLN A 108 -3.04 7.41 3.88
C GLN A 108 -1.89 8.29 3.37
N ILE A 109 -2.03 8.89 2.19
CA ILE A 109 -1.04 9.83 1.65
C ILE A 109 -1.02 11.12 2.48
N GLU A 110 -2.18 11.71 2.76
CA GLU A 110 -2.30 12.92 3.58
C GLU A 110 -1.66 12.74 4.96
N GLU A 111 -1.88 11.58 5.59
CA GLU A 111 -1.28 11.24 6.88
C GLU A 111 0.24 11.09 6.79
N LEU A 112 0.76 10.46 5.73
CA LEU A 112 2.20 10.37 5.49
C LEU A 112 2.83 11.75 5.27
N GLU A 113 2.16 12.63 4.53
CA GLU A 113 2.59 14.01 4.30
C GLU A 113 2.59 14.82 5.59
N ARG A 114 1.58 14.64 6.45
CA ARG A 114 1.53 15.25 7.79
C ARG A 114 2.69 14.81 8.67
N ILE A 115 2.97 13.50 8.73
CA ILE A 115 4.10 12.95 9.47
C ILE A 115 5.44 13.47 8.91
N GLN A 116 5.55 13.57 7.59
CA GLN A 116 6.73 14.15 6.93
C GLN A 116 6.92 15.63 7.29
N GLY A 117 5.83 16.40 7.42
CA GLY A 117 5.86 17.78 7.92
C GLY A 117 6.45 17.86 9.33
N TYR A 118 6.02 16.99 10.25
CA TYR A 118 6.62 16.94 11.59
C TYR A 118 8.09 16.58 11.58
N LEU A 119 8.52 15.70 10.68
CA LEU A 119 9.93 15.33 10.57
C LEU A 119 10.80 16.51 10.11
N ILE A 120 10.28 17.35 9.21
CA ILE A 120 10.97 18.56 8.74
C ILE A 120 11.11 19.60 9.86
N GLU A 121 10.09 19.75 10.70
CA GLU A 121 10.07 20.73 11.78
C GLU A 121 10.69 20.22 13.09
N ALA A 122 10.92 18.91 13.22
CA ALA A 122 11.36 18.29 14.46
C ALA A 122 12.78 18.74 14.87
N PRO A 123 13.00 19.13 16.14
CA PRO A 123 14.35 19.26 16.68
C PRO A 123 15.01 17.87 16.77
N GLU A 124 16.35 17.83 16.72
CA GLU A 124 17.14 16.57 16.66
C GLU A 124 16.70 15.51 17.69
N HIS A 125 16.40 15.93 18.93
CA HIS A 125 15.98 15.04 20.02
C HIS A 125 14.55 14.48 19.90
N LYS A 126 13.78 14.88 18.88
CA LYS A 126 12.41 14.40 18.60
C LYS A 126 12.30 13.65 17.29
N VAL A 127 13.36 13.63 16.48
CA VAL A 127 13.38 12.94 15.19
C VAL A 127 13.00 11.47 15.37
N ASP A 128 13.63 10.76 16.31
CA ASP A 128 13.35 9.34 16.57
C ASP A 128 11.88 9.10 16.93
N THR A 129 11.28 9.96 17.75
CA THR A 129 9.86 9.87 18.10
C THR A 129 8.95 10.01 16.88
N VAL A 130 9.25 10.92 15.94
CA VAL A 130 8.46 11.07 14.71
C VAL A 130 8.65 9.87 13.78
N LEU A 131 9.86 9.29 13.74
CA LEU A 131 10.12 8.06 12.99
C LEU A 131 9.35 6.87 13.56
N GLU A 132 9.26 6.74 14.89
CA GLU A 132 8.42 5.72 15.54
C GLU A 132 6.94 5.86 15.16
N VAL A 133 6.42 7.09 15.08
CA VAL A 133 5.04 7.34 14.64
C VAL A 133 4.84 6.92 13.18
N ARG A 134 5.78 7.25 12.30
CA ARG A 134 5.75 6.83 10.89
C ARG A 134 5.75 5.30 10.78
N ASP A 135 6.65 4.65 11.50
CA ASP A 135 6.84 3.20 11.41
C ASP A 135 5.62 2.46 11.99
N ALA A 136 5.04 2.97 13.08
CA ALA A 136 3.77 2.46 13.62
C ALA A 136 2.60 2.65 12.63
N PHE A 137 2.51 3.81 11.97
CA PHE A 137 1.50 4.04 10.94
C PHE A 137 1.64 3.05 9.77
N LEU A 138 2.86 2.88 9.25
CA LEU A 138 3.15 1.92 8.17
C LEU A 138 2.79 0.48 8.57
N GLN A 139 3.10 0.09 9.80
CA GLN A 139 2.73 -1.24 10.33
C GLN A 139 1.20 -1.40 10.42
N ASN A 140 0.48 -0.38 10.85
CA ASN A 140 -0.99 -0.40 10.96
C ASN A 140 -1.70 -0.56 9.60
N ILE A 141 -1.02 -0.23 8.50
CA ILE A 141 -1.53 -0.47 7.13
C ILE A 141 -0.87 -1.69 6.47
N GLY A 142 -0.21 -2.55 7.25
CA GLY A 142 0.36 -3.82 6.83
C GLY A 142 1.66 -3.72 6.02
N VAL A 143 2.29 -2.54 5.98
CA VAL A 143 3.59 -2.34 5.33
C VAL A 143 4.71 -2.81 6.27
N THR A 144 5.76 -3.39 5.69
CA THR A 144 6.93 -3.89 6.44
C THR A 144 8.20 -3.35 5.82
N ASP A 145 9.31 -3.47 6.55
CA ASP A 145 10.65 -3.10 6.06
C ASP A 145 10.99 -3.79 4.75
N ARG A 146 10.52 -5.02 4.53
CA ARG A 146 10.71 -5.75 3.27
C ARG A 146 10.06 -5.03 2.10
N HIS A 147 8.85 -4.51 2.29
CA HIS A 147 8.13 -3.74 1.27
C HIS A 147 8.85 -2.42 0.98
N MET A 148 9.34 -1.73 2.01
CA MET A 148 10.10 -0.48 1.87
C MET A 148 11.45 -0.72 1.16
N CYS A 149 12.21 -1.72 1.59
CA CYS A 149 13.47 -2.12 0.96
C CYS A 149 13.28 -2.47 -0.52
N ARG A 150 12.18 -3.17 -0.85
CA ARG A 150 11.84 -3.50 -2.23
C ARG A 150 11.50 -2.25 -3.04
N ALA A 151 10.67 -1.36 -2.51
CA ALA A 151 10.31 -0.10 -3.16
C ALA A 151 11.55 0.76 -3.48
N VAL A 152 12.51 0.86 -2.57
CA VAL A 152 13.79 1.57 -2.78
C VAL A 152 14.61 0.92 -3.90
N ARG A 153 14.73 -0.42 -3.89
CA ARG A 153 15.49 -1.17 -4.92
C ARG A 153 14.85 -1.08 -6.30
N GLU A 154 13.52 -1.07 -6.38
CA GLU A 154 12.78 -0.93 -7.63
C GLU A 154 12.78 0.53 -8.12
N GLY A 155 12.66 1.52 -7.22
CA GLY A 155 12.82 2.94 -7.54
C GLY A 155 14.22 3.28 -8.07
N GLY A 156 15.25 2.61 -7.56
CA GLY A 156 16.62 2.71 -8.07
C GLY A 156 16.85 2.11 -9.48
N ARG A 157 15.89 1.35 -10.02
CA ARG A 157 15.97 0.79 -11.40
C ARG A 157 15.43 1.74 -12.46
N TYR A 158 14.77 2.84 -12.08
CA TYR A 158 14.22 3.86 -12.98
C TYR A 158 15.01 5.17 -12.99
N LEU A 159 16.08 5.30 -12.20
CA LEU A 159 17.05 6.37 -12.41
C LEU A 159 17.85 6.04 -13.68
N PRO A 160 17.87 6.92 -14.70
CA PRO A 160 18.80 6.75 -15.82
C PRO A 160 20.21 6.64 -15.24
N LYS A 161 20.95 5.62 -15.65
CA LYS A 161 22.39 5.57 -15.42
C LYS A 161 23.03 6.77 -16.10
N ASN A 162 23.12 7.91 -15.40
CA ASN A 162 24.08 8.94 -15.73
C ASN A 162 25.47 8.45 -15.31
N GLY A 163 26.06 7.59 -16.14
CA GLY A 163 27.51 7.42 -16.25
C GLY A 163 27.85 7.70 -17.71
N ARG A 164 28.78 8.58 -18.07
CA ARG A 164 29.95 9.11 -17.38
C ARG A 164 30.33 10.44 -18.05
N SER A 165 30.82 11.39 -17.26
CA SER A 165 31.62 12.49 -17.78
C SER A 165 32.87 11.97 -18.49
N THR A 166 33.18 12.70 -19.56
CA THR A 166 34.39 12.71 -20.38
C THR A 166 35.69 12.66 -19.58
N VAL A 167 36.64 11.85 -20.06
CA VAL A 167 38.08 12.14 -19.94
C VAL A 167 38.66 11.93 -21.34
N ASN A 168 38.92 13.04 -22.03
CA ASN A 168 39.96 13.17 -23.06
C ASN A 168 40.95 14.20 -22.53
#